data_AF-A0A3A0BXE1-F1
#
_entry.id   AF-A0A3A0BXE1-F1
#
_cell.length_a   1.000
_cell.length_b   1.000
_cell.length_c   1.000
_cell.angle_alpha   90.00
_cell.angle_beta   90.00
_cell.angle_gamma   90.00
#
_symmetry.space_group_name_H-M   'P 1'
#
loop_
_entity.id
_entity.type
_entity.pdbx_description
1 polymer ?
#
loop_
_entity_poly.entity_id
_entity_poly.type
_entity_poly.pdbx_seq_one_letter_code
_entity_poly.pdbx_strand_id
1 'polypeptide(L)'
;MTSLFIKRYLIIATAAASLLGCAAGTRLNEKDTNAVAALRRRIDAILADSALARSTPGVKIVSLQTGEVLYERNAHLLFHPASNQKLLTSATALKLLGPDFTLNTSLVCDSAALRDGIIHGNLYLVGRGNPDLNTNDLFGLAQTLAQKGIREIRGNLLCDDYYFDDVRWGAGWMWDDDYERFSALAVNDNIVSFAVSPAAKVGEVAQVQIVPNTPHTDIINTSVTAASKAQMDSLRLTGLSVERRGSNVFVIDGALALDAKPRTFERTVVQPEVFTGQILRELLLQNGIKFNGSVQRGLSPAKAVTLAELRAPLMPLLINLNKISDNLSAELLLKVVAAERAGRPGTGEKGMQVIRRFLSSAQVDTNALNLADGSGVSRYNLITPDEIVKLLTAMWKDFAVRNEFLATLPIAGIDGTLSNRMKGTAAQGILHAKTGSLSGVSSLSGYTTTAEGEEIVFSMMMQHFIGSSSGVRRVQDQIGAEISGFRRARAANASSK
;
A
#
# COMPACT_ATOMS: atom_id res chain seq x y z
N MET A 1 44.31 -67.86 -38.73
CA MET A 1 45.71 -67.93 -39.21
C MET A 1 46.43 -66.72 -38.63
N THR A 2 46.94 -66.87 -37.40
CA THR A 2 48.37 -67.11 -37.04
C THR A 2 49.17 -65.81 -37.17
N SER A 3 49.72 -65.20 -36.10
CA SER A 3 50.80 -65.80 -35.31
C SER A 3 51.35 -64.83 -34.25
N LEU A 4 51.39 -65.27 -32.97
CA LEU A 4 52.53 -65.23 -32.02
C LEU A 4 52.94 -63.88 -31.36
N PHE A 5 53.43 -63.74 -30.11
CA PHE A 5 53.96 -64.60 -29.01
C PHE A 5 53.74 -63.78 -27.69
N ILE A 6 53.31 -64.30 -26.52
CA ILE A 6 54.07 -65.00 -25.43
C ILE A 6 55.32 -64.17 -25.00
N LYS A 7 55.64 -63.79 -23.75
CA LYS A 7 55.38 -64.21 -22.35
C LYS A 7 55.94 -63.11 -21.42
N ARG A 8 55.38 -62.89 -20.22
CA ARG A 8 56.03 -63.15 -18.91
C ARG A 8 55.18 -62.66 -17.72
N TYR A 9 55.07 -63.55 -16.73
CA TYR A 9 54.44 -63.39 -15.41
C TYR A 9 55.33 -62.63 -14.41
N LEU A 10 54.75 -61.84 -13.51
CA LEU A 10 54.98 -61.82 -12.03
C LEU A 10 54.06 -60.76 -11.37
N ILE A 11 53.00 -61.13 -10.64
CA ILE A 11 52.85 -61.26 -9.16
C ILE A 11 52.70 -59.92 -8.39
N ILE A 12 51.46 -59.73 -7.90
CA ILE A 12 50.98 -59.17 -6.60
C ILE A 12 51.31 -57.71 -6.23
N ALA A 13 50.27 -56.86 -6.11
CA ALA A 13 49.79 -56.31 -4.83
C ALA A 13 48.64 -55.31 -5.02
N THR A 14 47.62 -55.46 -4.19
CA THR A 14 46.44 -54.60 -3.99
C THR A 14 46.75 -53.15 -3.62
N ALA A 15 46.03 -52.20 -4.23
CA ALA A 15 45.66 -50.93 -3.58
C ALA A 15 44.39 -50.36 -4.24
N ALA A 16 43.30 -50.34 -3.48
CA ALA A 16 42.08 -49.64 -3.82
C ALA A 16 42.33 -48.12 -3.69
N ALA A 17 42.27 -47.39 -4.81
CA ALA A 17 42.31 -45.94 -4.81
C ALA A 17 40.88 -45.40 -4.65
N SER A 18 40.59 -44.89 -3.46
CA SER A 18 39.43 -44.10 -3.13
C SER A 18 39.46 -42.76 -3.88
N LEU A 19 38.45 -42.54 -4.72
CA LEU A 19 38.10 -41.23 -5.28
C LEU A 19 37.59 -40.32 -4.16
N LEU A 20 38.48 -39.56 -3.54
CA LEU A 20 38.13 -38.39 -2.74
C LEU A 20 37.89 -37.21 -3.69
N GLY A 21 36.63 -37.04 -4.10
CA GLY A 21 36.16 -35.80 -4.67
C GLY A 21 36.18 -34.70 -3.61
N CYS A 22 36.89 -33.61 -3.87
CA CYS A 22 36.84 -32.38 -3.07
C CYS A 22 35.44 -31.77 -3.16
N ALA A 23 34.55 -32.18 -2.26
CA ALA A 23 33.39 -31.37 -1.89
C ALA A 23 33.91 -30.23 -1.02
N ALA A 24 34.08 -29.05 -1.60
CA ALA A 24 34.26 -27.80 -0.86
C ALA A 24 32.93 -27.43 -0.19
N GLY A 25 32.52 -28.20 0.82
CA GLY A 25 31.48 -27.81 1.76
C GLY A 25 32.09 -26.83 2.75
N THR A 26 31.63 -25.58 2.73
CA THR A 26 31.87 -24.62 3.80
C THR A 26 31.40 -25.22 5.12
N ARG A 27 32.33 -25.66 5.97
CA ARG A 27 32.01 -26.04 7.36
C ARG A 27 31.50 -24.81 8.08
N LEU A 28 30.21 -24.76 8.37
CA LEU A 28 29.65 -23.76 9.29
C LEU A 28 30.37 -23.91 10.64
N ASN A 29 30.86 -22.79 11.18
CA ASN A 29 31.58 -22.76 12.44
C ASN A 29 30.65 -23.18 13.59
N GLU A 30 31.09 -24.06 14.48
CA GLU A 30 30.29 -24.58 15.61
C GLU A 30 29.72 -23.45 16.49
N LYS A 31 30.46 -22.34 16.61
CA LYS A 31 30.01 -21.14 17.34
C LYS A 31 28.84 -20.43 16.64
N ASP A 32 28.81 -20.41 15.30
CA ASP A 32 27.72 -19.82 14.54
C ASP A 32 26.44 -20.66 14.67
N THR A 33 26.58 -21.98 14.60
CA THR A 33 25.50 -22.92 14.85
C THR A 33 24.90 -22.73 16.25
N ASN A 34 25.73 -22.50 17.26
CA ASN A 34 25.28 -22.24 18.63
C ASN A 34 24.56 -20.89 18.78
N ALA A 35 25.04 -19.84 18.11
CA ALA A 35 24.40 -18.52 18.13
C ALA A 35 23.00 -18.54 17.47
N VAL A 36 22.88 -19.19 16.31
CA VAL A 36 21.59 -19.37 15.61
C VAL A 36 20.64 -20.23 16.46
N ALA A 37 21.13 -21.32 17.07
CA ALA A 37 20.30 -22.12 17.98
C ALA A 37 19.81 -21.32 19.20
N ALA A 38 20.62 -20.41 19.73
CA ALA A 38 20.22 -19.52 20.81
C ALA A 38 19.18 -18.48 20.36
N LEU A 39 19.34 -17.90 19.17
CA LEU A 39 18.34 -17.00 18.57
C LEU A 39 17.00 -17.73 18.41
N ARG A 40 17.01 -18.96 17.88
CA ARG A 40 15.80 -19.78 17.70
C ARG A 40 15.04 -19.98 19.02
N ARG A 41 15.75 -20.35 20.10
CA ARG A 41 15.15 -20.51 21.43
C ARG A 41 14.54 -19.20 21.97
N ARG A 42 15.18 -18.05 21.73
CA ARG A 42 14.63 -16.75 22.17
C ARG A 42 13.36 -16.39 21.39
N ILE A 43 13.35 -16.61 20.08
CA ILE A 43 12.15 -16.39 19.26
C ILE A 43 11.02 -17.34 19.68
N ASP A 44 11.32 -18.62 19.94
CA ASP A 44 10.31 -19.57 20.44
C ASP A 44 9.70 -19.13 21.77
N ALA A 45 10.53 -18.62 22.69
CA ALA A 45 10.06 -18.08 23.97
C ALA A 45 9.17 -16.84 23.79
N ILE A 46 9.51 -15.94 22.87
CA ILE A 46 8.69 -14.77 22.52
C ILE A 46 7.35 -15.22 21.91
N LEU A 47 7.35 -16.23 21.04
CA LEU A 47 6.14 -16.78 20.43
C LEU A 47 5.26 -17.58 21.40
N ALA A 48 5.73 -17.84 22.62
CA ALA A 48 4.94 -18.43 23.70
C ALA A 48 4.15 -17.38 24.51
N ASP A 49 4.20 -16.09 24.14
CA ASP A 49 3.42 -15.02 24.78
C ASP A 49 1.91 -15.35 24.79
N SER A 50 1.24 -15.03 25.90
CA SER A 50 -0.18 -15.34 26.09
C SER A 50 -1.09 -14.62 25.09
N ALA A 51 -0.65 -13.52 24.49
CA ALA A 51 -1.34 -12.85 23.38
C ALA A 51 -1.49 -13.75 22.15
N LEU A 52 -0.64 -14.76 21.99
CA LEU A 52 -0.69 -15.74 20.90
C LEU A 52 -1.30 -17.08 21.31
N ALA A 53 -1.82 -17.24 22.54
CA ALA A 53 -2.27 -18.53 23.06
C ALA A 53 -3.33 -19.25 22.20
N ARG A 54 -4.13 -18.50 21.43
CA ARG A 54 -5.14 -19.03 20.47
C ARG A 54 -4.89 -18.58 19.03
N SER A 55 -3.66 -18.18 18.73
CA SER A 55 -3.28 -17.62 17.44
C SER A 55 -2.43 -18.59 16.65
N THR A 56 -2.37 -18.37 15.35
CA THR A 56 -1.44 -19.08 14.45
C THR A 56 -0.34 -18.10 14.02
N PRO A 57 0.90 -18.25 14.51
CA PRO A 57 2.04 -17.49 14.02
C PRO A 57 2.70 -18.20 12.83
N GLY A 58 2.94 -17.46 11.75
CA GLY A 58 3.78 -17.80 10.62
C GLY A 58 4.99 -16.87 10.60
N VAL A 59 6.20 -17.43 10.61
CA VAL A 59 7.46 -16.66 10.65
C VAL A 59 8.47 -17.29 9.70
N LYS A 60 9.14 -16.45 8.91
CA LYS A 60 10.31 -16.80 8.12
C LYS A 60 11.35 -15.71 8.25
N ILE A 61 12.59 -16.06 8.61
CA ILE A 61 13.72 -15.14 8.78
C ILE A 61 14.93 -15.75 8.07
N VAL A 62 15.52 -15.01 7.14
CA VAL A 62 16.59 -15.49 6.25
C VAL A 62 17.72 -14.46 6.17
N SER A 63 18.96 -14.95 6.17
CA SER A 63 20.15 -14.15 5.85
C SER A 63 20.20 -13.88 4.36
N LEU A 64 20.24 -12.61 3.95
CA LEU A 64 20.35 -12.22 2.55
C LEU A 64 21.74 -12.48 1.97
N GLN A 65 22.78 -12.55 2.82
CA GLN A 65 24.14 -12.87 2.37
C GLN A 65 24.34 -14.36 2.12
N THR A 66 23.87 -15.23 3.02
CA THR A 66 24.17 -16.68 2.95
C THR A 66 23.00 -17.51 2.43
N GLY A 67 21.78 -16.99 2.44
CA GLY A 67 20.56 -17.76 2.21
C GLY A 67 20.16 -18.68 3.37
N GLU A 68 20.88 -18.63 4.50
CA GLU A 68 20.57 -19.44 5.68
C GLU A 68 19.23 -19.04 6.30
N VAL A 69 18.38 -20.04 6.56
CA VAL A 69 17.15 -19.86 7.35
C VAL A 69 17.51 -19.78 8.83
N LEU A 70 17.47 -18.56 9.38
CA LEU A 70 17.76 -18.32 10.79
C LEU A 70 16.63 -18.84 11.68
N TYR A 71 15.39 -18.66 11.24
CA TYR A 71 14.20 -19.14 11.93
C TYR A 71 13.05 -19.37 10.93
N GLU A 72 12.30 -20.43 11.15
CA GLU A 72 11.02 -20.64 10.47
C GLU A 72 10.01 -21.34 11.36
N ARG A 73 8.75 -20.94 11.23
CA ARG A 73 7.60 -21.59 11.87
C ARG A 73 6.38 -21.38 11.01
N ASN A 74 5.68 -22.46 10.64
CA ASN A 74 4.48 -22.41 9.79
C ASN A 74 4.66 -21.59 8.48
N ALA A 75 5.90 -21.47 7.99
CA ALA A 75 6.23 -20.53 6.91
C ALA A 75 5.58 -20.89 5.56
N HIS A 76 5.11 -22.12 5.41
CA HIS A 76 4.43 -22.65 4.22
C HIS A 76 2.90 -22.63 4.32
N LEU A 77 2.33 -22.28 5.49
CA LEU A 77 0.88 -22.17 5.65
C LEU A 77 0.37 -20.88 5.00
N LEU A 78 -0.90 -20.90 4.58
CA LEU A 78 -1.56 -19.74 4.02
C LEU A 78 -2.08 -18.80 5.12
N PHE A 79 -1.85 -17.51 4.90
CA PHE A 79 -2.19 -16.44 5.82
C PHE A 79 -2.82 -15.28 5.04
N HIS A 80 -3.84 -14.63 5.61
CA HIS A 80 -4.25 -13.30 5.17
C HIS A 80 -3.11 -12.27 5.34
N PRO A 81 -2.60 -11.64 4.28
CA PRO A 81 -1.48 -10.71 4.42
C PRO A 81 -1.82 -9.39 5.10
N ALA A 82 -3.11 -9.01 5.12
CA ALA A 82 -3.51 -7.63 5.32
C ALA A 82 -2.65 -6.72 4.40
N SER A 83 -2.27 -5.52 4.85
CA SER A 83 -1.49 -4.59 4.04
C SER A 83 -0.06 -5.03 3.66
N ASN A 84 0.41 -6.22 4.03
CA ASN A 84 1.61 -6.78 3.39
C ASN A 84 1.37 -7.15 1.92
N GLN A 85 0.12 -7.25 1.47
CA GLN A 85 -0.25 -7.33 0.05
C GLN A 85 0.31 -6.15 -0.75
N LYS A 86 0.40 -4.97 -0.14
CA LYS A 86 0.97 -3.77 -0.77
C LYS A 86 2.43 -3.91 -1.14
N LEU A 87 3.18 -4.83 -0.52
CA LEU A 87 4.54 -5.17 -0.94
C LEU A 87 4.54 -5.74 -2.36
N LEU A 88 3.56 -6.58 -2.71
CA LEU A 88 3.43 -7.16 -4.05
C LEU A 88 3.10 -6.07 -5.07
N THR A 89 2.12 -5.23 -4.74
CA THR A 89 1.66 -4.14 -5.61
C THR A 89 2.76 -3.11 -5.87
N SER A 90 3.40 -2.61 -4.80
CA SER A 90 4.46 -1.60 -4.90
C SER A 90 5.72 -2.15 -5.59
N ALA A 91 6.14 -3.38 -5.28
CA ALA A 91 7.27 -4.03 -5.95
C ALA A 91 7.00 -4.23 -7.45
N THR A 92 5.80 -4.71 -7.81
CA THR A 92 5.40 -4.91 -9.21
C THR A 92 5.39 -3.59 -9.97
N ALA A 93 4.78 -2.55 -9.40
CA ALA A 93 4.71 -1.23 -10.02
C ALA A 93 6.10 -0.64 -10.23
N LEU A 94 6.95 -0.64 -9.20
CA LEU A 94 8.30 -0.11 -9.28
C LEU A 94 9.14 -0.87 -10.31
N LYS A 95 9.10 -2.21 -10.28
CA LYS A 95 9.89 -3.05 -11.20
C LYS A 95 9.45 -2.90 -12.64
N LEU A 96 8.14 -2.89 -12.88
CA LEU A 96 7.61 -2.88 -14.23
C LEU A 96 7.54 -1.47 -14.80
N LEU A 97 7.04 -0.47 -14.07
CA LEU A 97 6.88 0.89 -14.59
C LEU A 97 8.18 1.71 -14.51
N GLY A 98 9.03 1.42 -13.54
CA GLY A 98 10.28 2.15 -13.28
C GLY A 98 10.09 3.35 -12.35
N PRO A 99 11.15 3.79 -11.64
CA PRO A 99 11.06 4.87 -10.65
C PRO A 99 10.72 6.24 -11.25
N ASP A 100 11.03 6.45 -12.53
CA ASP A 100 10.77 7.70 -13.26
C ASP A 100 9.37 7.76 -13.88
N PHE A 101 8.54 6.72 -13.69
CA PHE A 101 7.18 6.73 -14.21
C PHE A 101 6.36 7.88 -13.61
N THR A 102 5.51 8.50 -14.42
CA THR A 102 4.61 9.56 -13.98
C THR A 102 3.16 9.21 -14.27
N LEU A 103 2.28 9.50 -13.31
CA LEU A 103 0.83 9.49 -13.49
C LEU A 103 0.38 10.86 -13.98
N ASN A 104 -0.46 10.88 -15.02
CA ASN A 104 -0.85 12.13 -15.66
C ASN A 104 -2.33 12.42 -15.45
N THR A 105 -2.64 13.66 -15.08
CA THR A 105 -3.99 14.24 -15.10
C THR A 105 -3.99 15.42 -16.05
N SER A 106 -4.93 15.49 -16.98
CA SER A 106 -4.89 16.50 -18.04
C SER A 106 -6.24 17.14 -18.31
N LEU A 107 -6.20 18.40 -18.76
CA LEU A 107 -7.32 19.11 -19.32
C LEU A 107 -7.16 19.16 -20.84
N VAL A 108 -8.14 18.60 -21.55
CA VAL A 108 -8.10 18.51 -23.02
C VAL A 108 -9.41 19.04 -23.61
N CYS A 109 -9.37 19.47 -24.88
CA CYS A 109 -10.57 19.81 -25.63
C CYS A 109 -10.43 19.36 -27.10
N ASP A 110 -11.52 19.41 -27.86
CA ASP A 110 -11.42 19.29 -29.31
C ASP A 110 -10.66 20.51 -29.87
N SER A 111 -9.62 20.26 -30.68
CA SER A 111 -8.86 21.31 -31.36
C SER A 111 -9.74 22.28 -32.15
N ALA A 112 -10.79 21.77 -32.82
CA ALA A 112 -11.66 22.59 -33.65
C ALA A 112 -12.59 23.50 -32.82
N ALA A 113 -12.74 23.21 -31.52
CA ALA A 113 -13.55 23.97 -30.59
C ALA A 113 -12.81 25.17 -29.99
N LEU A 114 -11.48 25.23 -30.07
CA LEU A 114 -10.71 26.31 -29.43
C LEU A 114 -10.50 27.50 -30.36
N ARG A 115 -11.14 28.64 -30.05
CA ARG A 115 -11.01 29.90 -30.83
C ARG A 115 -11.11 31.11 -29.92
N ASP A 116 -10.22 32.08 -30.10
CA ASP A 116 -10.23 33.37 -29.38
C ASP A 116 -10.30 33.28 -27.85
N GLY A 117 -9.70 32.24 -27.26
CA GLY A 117 -9.74 31.98 -25.81
C GLY A 117 -11.09 31.44 -25.31
N ILE A 118 -11.94 30.95 -26.21
CA ILE A 118 -13.22 30.30 -25.90
C ILE A 118 -13.17 28.85 -26.40
N ILE A 119 -13.62 27.93 -25.56
CA ILE A 119 -13.85 26.53 -25.95
C ILE A 119 -15.31 26.41 -26.39
N HIS A 120 -15.55 26.39 -27.70
CA HIS A 120 -16.85 26.18 -28.35
C HIS A 120 -17.24 24.69 -28.35
N GLY A 121 -17.29 24.10 -27.17
CA GLY A 121 -17.52 22.67 -26.97
C GLY A 121 -17.19 22.28 -25.54
N ASN A 122 -16.96 20.99 -25.33
CA ASN A 122 -16.69 20.45 -24.00
C ASN A 122 -15.21 20.64 -23.62
N LEU A 123 -14.98 20.86 -22.33
CA LEU A 123 -13.69 20.63 -21.68
C LEU A 123 -13.70 19.22 -21.09
N TYR A 124 -12.58 18.51 -21.19
CA TYR A 124 -12.45 17.16 -20.64
C TYR A 124 -11.37 17.14 -19.57
N LEU A 125 -11.71 16.64 -18.38
CA LEU A 125 -10.76 16.29 -17.34
C LEU A 125 -10.44 14.81 -17.46
N VAL A 126 -9.21 14.47 -17.85
CA VAL A 126 -8.78 13.09 -18.10
C VAL A 126 -7.88 12.63 -16.97
N GLY A 127 -8.33 11.62 -16.24
CA GLY A 127 -7.56 11.00 -15.16
C GLY A 127 -6.90 9.70 -15.59
N ARG A 128 -5.69 9.45 -15.10
CA ARG A 128 -4.95 8.19 -15.31
C ARG A 128 -4.52 7.52 -14.01
N GLY A 129 -5.35 7.67 -12.98
CA GLY A 129 -5.22 6.94 -11.73
C GLY A 129 -4.19 7.50 -10.76
N ASN A 130 -3.97 8.81 -10.74
CA ASN A 130 -3.20 9.47 -9.68
C ASN A 130 -4.04 9.52 -8.39
N PRO A 131 -3.72 8.74 -7.33
CA PRO A 131 -4.45 8.77 -6.05
C PRO A 131 -4.11 10.03 -5.24
N ASP A 132 -2.91 10.58 -5.38
CA ASP A 132 -2.43 11.72 -4.60
C ASP A 132 -2.91 13.08 -5.16
N LEU A 133 -3.77 13.07 -6.19
CA LEU A 133 -4.34 14.28 -6.77
C LEU A 133 -5.13 15.02 -5.69
N ASN A 134 -4.83 16.31 -5.51
CA ASN A 134 -5.50 17.13 -4.50
C ASN A 134 -6.11 18.42 -5.10
N THR A 135 -6.86 19.15 -4.28
CA THR A 135 -7.51 20.41 -4.70
C THR A 135 -6.52 21.45 -5.24
N ASN A 136 -5.31 21.54 -4.70
CA ASN A 136 -4.31 22.50 -5.16
C ASN A 136 -3.76 22.13 -6.56
N ASP A 137 -3.63 20.84 -6.86
CA ASP A 137 -3.26 20.39 -8.20
C ASP A 137 -4.32 20.77 -9.23
N LEU A 138 -5.61 20.58 -8.88
CA LEU A 138 -6.73 21.02 -9.73
C LEU A 138 -6.73 22.54 -9.90
N PHE A 139 -6.38 23.29 -8.86
CA PHE A 139 -6.23 24.74 -8.94
C PHE A 139 -5.12 25.12 -9.92
N GLY A 140 -3.97 24.44 -9.87
CA GLY A 140 -2.86 24.63 -10.81
C GLY A 140 -3.26 24.34 -12.26
N LEU A 141 -4.08 23.32 -12.51
CA LEU A 141 -4.63 23.04 -13.84
C LEU A 141 -5.57 24.16 -14.32
N ALA A 142 -6.48 24.63 -13.47
CA ALA A 142 -7.38 25.75 -13.80
C ALA A 142 -6.61 27.06 -14.05
N GLN A 143 -5.62 27.35 -13.22
CA GLN A 143 -4.74 28.52 -13.37
C GLN A 143 -3.96 28.45 -14.69
N THR A 144 -3.46 27.27 -15.07
CA THR A 144 -2.76 27.07 -16.35
C THR A 144 -3.67 27.39 -17.55
N LEU A 145 -4.95 27.03 -17.50
CA LEU A 145 -5.91 27.41 -18.55
C LEU A 145 -6.09 28.93 -18.64
N ALA A 146 -6.27 29.60 -17.50
CA ALA A 146 -6.44 31.05 -17.45
C ALA A 146 -5.18 31.77 -17.99
N GLN A 147 -3.98 31.31 -17.63
CA GLN A 147 -2.71 31.85 -18.14
C GLN A 147 -2.54 31.65 -19.65
N LYS A 148 -3.12 30.57 -20.22
CA LYS A 148 -3.18 30.34 -21.67
C LYS A 148 -4.23 31.20 -22.38
N GLY A 149 -4.91 32.09 -21.67
CA GLY A 149 -5.91 33.02 -22.22
C GLY A 149 -7.29 32.40 -22.43
N ILE A 150 -7.55 31.21 -21.88
CA ILE A 150 -8.90 30.62 -21.86
C ILE A 150 -9.77 31.42 -20.89
N ARG A 151 -10.91 31.92 -21.38
CA ARG A 151 -11.82 32.82 -20.67
C ARG A 151 -13.23 32.28 -20.54
N GLU A 152 -13.63 31.33 -21.39
CA GLU A 152 -14.99 30.79 -21.41
C GLU A 152 -15.04 29.37 -21.99
N ILE A 153 -15.91 28.53 -21.44
CA ILE A 153 -16.24 27.19 -21.93
C ILE A 153 -17.74 27.15 -22.27
N ARG A 154 -18.06 26.96 -23.55
CA ARG A 154 -19.43 26.90 -24.10
C ARG A 154 -19.88 25.46 -24.36
N GLY A 155 -19.70 24.62 -23.36
CA GLY A 155 -20.13 23.22 -23.35
C GLY A 155 -20.06 22.67 -21.93
N ASN A 156 -19.95 21.35 -21.81
CA ASN A 156 -19.89 20.67 -20.53
C ASN A 156 -18.44 20.44 -20.07
N LEU A 157 -18.27 20.14 -18.78
CA LEU A 157 -17.05 19.57 -18.24
C LEU A 157 -17.25 18.04 -18.14
N LEU A 158 -16.52 17.30 -18.96
CA LEU A 158 -16.61 15.84 -19.04
C LEU A 158 -15.45 15.17 -18.32
N CYS A 159 -15.76 14.32 -17.34
CA CYS A 159 -14.79 13.59 -16.53
C CYS A 159 -14.50 12.24 -17.19
N ASP A 160 -13.32 12.11 -17.78
CA ASP A 160 -12.85 10.91 -18.45
C ASP A 160 -12.00 10.08 -17.49
N ASP A 161 -12.62 9.05 -16.92
CA ASP A 161 -11.97 8.05 -16.08
C ASP A 161 -11.87 6.66 -16.76
N TYR A 162 -12.08 6.58 -18.08
CA TYR A 162 -12.09 5.33 -18.85
C TYR A 162 -10.70 4.68 -19.00
N TYR A 163 -9.68 5.25 -18.36
CA TYR A 163 -8.40 4.59 -18.15
C TYR A 163 -8.58 3.31 -17.31
N PHE A 164 -9.57 3.28 -16.41
CA PHE A 164 -10.00 2.10 -15.65
C PHE A 164 -11.38 1.59 -16.09
N ASP A 165 -11.74 0.40 -15.61
CA ASP A 165 -13.10 -0.12 -15.68
C ASP A 165 -14.05 0.64 -14.72
N ASP A 166 -15.33 0.25 -14.74
CA ASP A 166 -16.38 0.80 -13.88
C ASP A 166 -16.54 0.04 -12.55
N VAL A 167 -15.62 -0.88 -12.21
CA VAL A 167 -15.64 -1.59 -10.93
C VAL A 167 -15.11 -0.66 -9.83
N ARG A 168 -16.00 -0.25 -8.92
CA ARG A 168 -15.71 0.80 -7.92
C ARG A 168 -15.27 0.29 -6.55
N TRP A 169 -15.12 -1.03 -6.36
CA TRP A 169 -14.78 -1.64 -5.06
C TRP A 169 -13.85 -2.85 -5.22
N GLY A 170 -13.16 -3.22 -4.15
CA GLY A 170 -12.28 -4.39 -4.12
C GLY A 170 -13.05 -5.70 -3.96
N ALA A 171 -12.58 -6.78 -4.59
CA ALA A 171 -13.18 -8.10 -4.46
C ALA A 171 -12.94 -8.66 -3.05
N GLY A 172 -13.98 -9.14 -2.35
CA GLY A 172 -13.87 -9.73 -1.01
C GLY A 172 -13.71 -8.70 0.12
N TRP A 173 -14.00 -7.43 -0.15
CA TRP A 173 -14.15 -6.39 0.87
C TRP A 173 -15.47 -6.59 1.64
N MET A 174 -15.48 -6.24 2.91
CA MET A 174 -16.67 -6.37 3.75
C MET A 174 -17.67 -5.26 3.41
N TRP A 175 -18.96 -5.60 3.38
CA TRP A 175 -20.03 -4.69 2.95
C TRP A 175 -20.34 -3.59 3.96
N ASP A 176 -19.96 -3.80 5.22
CA ASP A 176 -20.19 -2.92 6.37
C ASP A 176 -19.00 -1.97 6.66
N ASP A 177 -17.95 -2.02 5.84
CA ASP A 177 -16.85 -1.05 5.88
C ASP A 177 -17.11 0.12 4.90
N ASP A 178 -16.85 1.36 5.33
CA ASP A 178 -16.97 2.56 4.47
C ASP A 178 -15.65 2.84 3.72
N TYR A 179 -15.37 2.02 2.69
CA TYR A 179 -14.18 2.20 1.85
C TYR A 179 -14.39 3.13 0.64
N GLU A 180 -13.29 3.73 0.19
CA GLU A 180 -13.23 4.65 -0.94
C GLU A 180 -13.60 3.92 -2.25
N ARG A 181 -14.33 4.62 -3.12
CA ARG A 181 -14.67 4.11 -4.45
C ARG A 181 -13.55 4.38 -5.45
N PHE A 182 -13.27 3.40 -6.31
CA PHE A 182 -12.16 3.50 -7.27
C PHE A 182 -12.53 4.28 -8.53
N SER A 183 -11.65 5.19 -8.96
CA SER A 183 -11.76 5.88 -10.24
C SER A 183 -10.36 6.29 -10.73
N ALA A 184 -10.21 6.47 -12.03
CA ALA A 184 -8.98 7.06 -12.58
C ALA A 184 -8.86 8.56 -12.29
N LEU A 185 -9.95 9.18 -11.83
CA LEU A 185 -10.01 10.51 -11.23
C LEU A 185 -10.40 10.35 -9.76
N ALA A 186 -9.41 10.53 -8.88
CA ALA A 186 -9.61 10.50 -7.45
C ALA A 186 -8.96 11.73 -6.83
N VAL A 187 -9.71 12.57 -6.14
CA VAL A 187 -9.18 13.80 -5.53
C VAL A 187 -9.38 13.79 -4.03
N ASN A 188 -8.32 14.14 -3.29
CA ASN A 188 -8.31 14.09 -1.81
C ASN A 188 -8.84 12.75 -1.29
N ASP A 189 -8.33 11.65 -1.84
CA ASP A 189 -8.74 10.28 -1.52
C ASP A 189 -10.24 9.97 -1.73
N ASN A 190 -10.97 10.79 -2.49
CA ASN A 190 -12.43 10.72 -2.63
C ASN A 190 -13.16 10.91 -1.30
N ILE A 191 -12.58 11.71 -0.43
CA ILE A 191 -13.09 12.01 0.90
C ILE A 191 -13.62 13.44 0.97
N VAL A 192 -14.71 13.60 1.73
CA VAL A 192 -15.17 14.90 2.23
C VAL A 192 -15.00 14.91 3.75
N SER A 193 -14.42 16.00 4.26
CA SER A 193 -14.27 16.26 5.69
C SER A 193 -15.39 17.16 6.21
N PHE A 194 -15.97 16.79 7.35
CA PHE A 194 -16.99 17.53 8.08
C PHE A 194 -16.44 17.95 9.43
N ALA A 195 -16.15 19.24 9.61
CA ALA A 195 -15.80 19.79 10.91
C ALA A 195 -17.07 20.30 11.60
N VAL A 196 -17.49 19.61 12.66
CA VAL A 196 -18.71 19.88 13.42
C VAL A 196 -18.36 20.56 14.74
N SER A 197 -18.92 21.73 14.97
CA SER A 197 -18.70 22.56 16.17
C SER A 197 -20.02 22.83 16.89
N PRO A 198 -20.04 22.96 18.23
CA PRO A 198 -21.26 23.33 18.93
C PRO A 198 -21.78 24.69 18.45
N ALA A 199 -23.10 24.88 18.49
CA ALA A 199 -23.72 26.17 18.27
C ALA A 199 -23.45 27.12 19.44
N ALA A 200 -23.92 28.37 19.32
CA ALA A 200 -23.74 29.36 20.37
C ALA A 200 -24.60 29.08 21.61
N LYS A 201 -25.72 28.35 21.47
CA LYS A 201 -26.65 28.06 22.56
C LYS A 201 -27.05 26.60 22.61
N VAL A 202 -27.38 26.14 23.82
CA VAL A 202 -27.96 24.81 24.07
C VAL A 202 -29.30 24.71 23.34
N GLY A 203 -29.54 23.56 22.69
CA GLY A 203 -30.75 23.28 21.91
C GLY A 203 -30.67 23.69 20.44
N GLU A 204 -29.66 24.47 20.04
CA GLU A 204 -29.44 24.84 18.63
C GLU A 204 -28.66 23.74 17.87
N VAL A 205 -28.89 23.65 16.56
CA VAL A 205 -28.23 22.69 15.66
C VAL A 205 -26.74 23.01 15.55
N ALA A 206 -25.87 22.00 15.64
CA ALA A 206 -24.43 22.19 15.56
C ALA A 206 -24.01 22.81 14.21
N GLN A 207 -22.96 23.62 14.22
CA GLN A 207 -22.39 24.21 13.01
C GLN A 207 -21.55 23.18 12.27
N VAL A 208 -21.67 23.12 10.95
CA VAL A 208 -20.95 22.15 10.11
C VAL A 208 -20.21 22.89 9.02
N GLN A 209 -18.90 22.70 8.97
CA GLN A 209 -18.07 23.11 7.84
C GLN A 209 -17.72 21.87 7.00
N ILE A 210 -17.92 21.97 5.69
CA ILE A 210 -17.66 20.90 4.71
C ILE A 210 -16.44 21.28 3.88
N VAL A 211 -15.50 20.34 3.72
CA VAL A 211 -14.30 20.53 2.89
C VAL A 211 -14.05 19.28 2.05
N PRO A 212 -13.97 19.39 0.72
CA PRO A 212 -14.27 20.58 -0.09
C PRO A 212 -15.78 20.85 -0.16
N ASN A 213 -16.18 22.13 -0.10
CA ASN A 213 -17.57 22.53 -0.25
C ASN A 213 -17.94 22.57 -1.73
N THR A 214 -18.77 21.64 -2.20
CA THR A 214 -19.21 21.57 -3.59
C THR A 214 -20.72 21.32 -3.67
N PRO A 215 -21.40 21.71 -4.77
CA PRO A 215 -22.80 21.36 -5.01
C PRO A 215 -23.07 19.85 -5.14
N HIS A 216 -22.03 19.02 -5.07
CA HIS A 216 -22.14 17.57 -5.16
C HIS A 216 -22.20 16.88 -3.80
N THR A 217 -22.21 17.64 -2.70
CA THR A 217 -22.31 17.13 -1.33
C THR A 217 -23.44 17.84 -0.60
N ASP A 218 -24.45 17.08 -0.19
CA ASP A 218 -25.58 17.59 0.58
C ASP A 218 -25.50 17.13 2.04
N ILE A 219 -26.00 17.95 2.97
CA ILE A 219 -26.09 17.60 4.39
C ILE A 219 -27.52 17.68 4.91
N ILE A 220 -27.90 16.69 5.72
CA ILE A 220 -29.09 16.72 6.56
C ILE A 220 -28.61 16.77 8.00
N ASN A 221 -28.66 17.96 8.62
CA ASN A 221 -28.15 18.14 9.97
C ASN A 221 -29.30 18.22 10.98
N THR A 222 -29.46 17.16 11.76
CA THR A 222 -30.42 17.04 12.87
C THR A 222 -29.72 16.97 14.22
N SER A 223 -28.44 17.35 14.29
CA SER A 223 -27.68 17.38 15.53
C SER A 223 -28.18 18.48 16.47
N VAL A 224 -27.79 18.39 17.74
CA VAL A 224 -28.12 19.39 18.77
C VAL A 224 -26.92 19.72 19.65
N THR A 225 -26.84 20.98 20.06
CA THR A 225 -25.86 21.44 21.05
C THR A 225 -26.38 21.16 22.46
N ALA A 226 -25.70 20.30 23.22
CA ALA A 226 -26.07 19.92 24.58
C ALA A 226 -25.37 20.80 25.62
N ALA A 227 -25.94 20.93 26.84
CA ALA A 227 -25.38 21.81 27.85
C ALA A 227 -24.07 21.29 28.47
N SER A 228 -23.87 19.96 28.53
CA SER A 228 -22.63 19.37 29.04
C SER A 228 -22.36 17.96 28.51
N LYS A 229 -21.11 17.53 28.61
CA LYS A 229 -20.68 16.17 28.25
C LYS A 229 -21.39 15.08 29.08
N ALA A 230 -21.71 15.33 30.35
CA ALA A 230 -22.40 14.37 31.22
C ALA A 230 -23.86 14.09 30.78
N GLN A 231 -24.48 15.01 30.04
CA GLN A 231 -25.81 14.84 29.45
C GLN A 231 -25.76 14.17 28.06
N MET A 232 -24.57 13.91 27.52
CA MET A 232 -24.42 13.19 26.25
C MET A 232 -24.60 11.66 26.41
N ASP A 233 -24.39 11.11 27.60
CA ASP A 233 -24.53 9.66 27.86
C ASP A 233 -25.98 9.22 28.17
N SER A 234 -26.92 10.16 28.36
CA SER A 234 -28.30 9.88 28.78
C SER A 234 -29.39 10.15 27.74
N LEU A 235 -29.03 10.67 26.56
CA LEU A 235 -29.92 10.70 25.39
C LEU A 235 -29.59 9.51 24.49
N ARG A 236 -30.61 8.68 24.21
CA ARG A 236 -30.59 7.60 23.21
C ARG A 236 -30.52 8.16 21.78
N LEU A 237 -29.47 8.91 21.49
CA LEU A 237 -29.02 9.33 20.18
C LEU A 237 -27.53 9.01 20.18
N THR A 238 -27.22 7.84 19.62
CA THR A 238 -25.87 7.34 19.31
C THR A 238 -24.99 8.50 18.83
N GLY A 239 -23.77 8.60 19.35
CA GLY A 239 -22.92 9.78 19.18
C GLY A 239 -22.80 10.28 17.73
N LEU A 240 -22.43 11.55 17.58
CA LEU A 240 -22.35 12.27 16.31
C LEU A 240 -21.91 11.37 15.14
N SER A 241 -22.88 11.03 14.29
CA SER A 241 -22.67 10.16 13.15
C SER A 241 -22.71 10.98 11.87
N VAL A 242 -22.08 10.46 10.83
CA VAL A 242 -22.25 10.95 9.47
C VAL A 242 -22.57 9.72 8.63
N GLU A 243 -23.81 9.58 8.19
CA GLU A 243 -24.25 8.43 7.37
C GLU A 243 -24.56 8.86 5.95
N ARG A 244 -24.08 8.10 4.96
CA ARG A 244 -24.42 8.35 3.56
C ARG A 244 -25.79 7.72 3.23
N ARG A 245 -26.74 8.50 2.71
CA ARG A 245 -28.03 8.02 2.22
C ARG A 245 -28.20 8.29 0.72
N GLY A 246 -28.26 7.24 -0.09
CA GLY A 246 -28.43 7.39 -1.54
C GLY A 246 -27.17 7.93 -2.21
N SER A 247 -27.27 9.11 -2.85
CA SER A 247 -26.13 9.83 -3.46
C SER A 247 -25.18 10.38 -2.37
N ASN A 248 -24.44 11.45 -2.64
CA ASN A 248 -23.55 12.14 -1.68
C ASN A 248 -24.33 13.00 -0.65
N VAL A 249 -25.38 12.43 -0.06
CA VAL A 249 -26.16 13.03 1.02
C VAL A 249 -25.70 12.46 2.35
N PHE A 250 -25.26 13.32 3.25
CA PHE A 250 -24.72 12.95 4.55
C PHE A 250 -25.61 13.42 5.69
N VAL A 251 -26.01 12.49 6.57
CA VAL A 251 -26.85 12.79 7.74
C VAL A 251 -25.97 13.01 8.96
N ILE A 252 -26.08 14.16 9.60
CA ILE A 252 -25.38 14.51 10.83
C ILE A 252 -26.39 14.56 11.98
N ASP A 253 -26.31 13.62 12.92
CA ASP A 253 -27.25 13.50 14.05
C ASP A 253 -26.53 13.40 15.40
N GLY A 254 -27.28 13.27 16.50
CA GLY A 254 -26.70 13.18 17.84
C GLY A 254 -26.47 14.55 18.51
N ALA A 255 -25.68 14.54 19.58
CA ALA A 255 -25.44 15.72 20.42
C ALA A 255 -23.95 16.06 20.55
N LEU A 256 -23.64 17.36 20.61
CA LEU A 256 -22.29 17.88 20.87
C LEU A 256 -22.36 18.90 22.01
N ALA A 257 -21.57 18.71 23.08
CA ALA A 257 -21.61 19.61 24.22
C ALA A 257 -21.13 21.03 23.85
N LEU A 258 -21.71 22.05 24.49
CA LEU A 258 -21.40 23.47 24.25
C LEU A 258 -19.91 23.80 24.44
N ASP A 259 -19.24 23.09 25.35
CA ASP A 259 -17.81 23.21 25.65
C ASP A 259 -16.92 22.23 24.86
N ALA A 260 -17.50 21.43 23.96
CA ALA A 260 -16.75 20.47 23.17
C ALA A 260 -15.91 21.16 22.09
N LYS A 261 -14.69 20.66 21.92
CA LYS A 261 -13.87 21.00 20.74
C LYS A 261 -14.56 20.51 19.46
N PRO A 262 -14.30 21.16 18.31
CA PRO A 262 -14.77 20.67 17.01
C PRO A 262 -14.37 19.21 16.79
N ARG A 263 -15.26 18.45 16.16
CA ARG A 263 -15.01 17.06 15.76
C ARG A 263 -14.98 16.99 14.24
N THR A 264 -13.95 16.33 13.71
CA THR A 264 -13.81 16.10 12.27
C THR A 264 -14.24 14.68 11.93
N PHE A 265 -15.05 14.53 10.88
CA PHE A 265 -15.43 13.26 10.29
C PHE A 265 -15.05 13.26 8.83
N GLU A 266 -14.57 12.13 8.34
CA GLU A 266 -14.23 11.93 6.93
C GLU A 266 -15.16 10.87 6.35
N ARG A 267 -15.70 11.12 5.16
CA ARG A 267 -16.59 10.18 4.47
C ARG A 267 -16.30 10.08 3.00
N THR A 268 -16.51 8.87 2.49
CA THR A 268 -16.28 8.53 1.07
C THR A 268 -17.42 9.03 0.20
N VAL A 269 -17.09 9.51 -1.00
CA VAL A 269 -18.08 9.93 -2.00
C VAL A 269 -18.47 8.80 -2.96
N VAL A 270 -19.66 8.92 -3.53
CA VAL A 270 -20.08 8.22 -4.75
C VAL A 270 -19.68 9.03 -5.98
N GLN A 271 -19.42 8.35 -7.10
CA GLN A 271 -19.01 8.98 -8.38
C GLN A 271 -17.80 9.92 -8.22
N PRO A 272 -16.66 9.41 -7.70
CA PRO A 272 -15.46 10.21 -7.45
C PRO A 272 -14.96 11.02 -8.66
N GLU A 273 -15.18 10.51 -9.88
CA GLU A 273 -14.86 11.21 -11.12
C GLU A 273 -15.67 12.51 -11.28
N VAL A 274 -16.98 12.48 -10.97
CA VAL A 274 -17.84 13.66 -11.05
C VAL A 274 -17.54 14.60 -9.90
N PHE A 275 -17.31 14.07 -8.69
CA PHE A 275 -16.87 14.87 -7.55
C PHE A 275 -15.59 15.67 -7.87
N THR A 276 -14.61 15.02 -8.51
CA THR A 276 -13.38 15.68 -8.99
C THR A 276 -13.70 16.81 -9.99
N GLY A 277 -14.57 16.55 -10.96
CA GLY A 277 -15.01 17.56 -11.91
C GLY A 277 -15.74 18.74 -11.26
N GLN A 278 -16.51 18.51 -10.20
CA GLN A 278 -17.25 19.56 -9.48
C GLN A 278 -16.30 20.48 -8.71
N ILE A 279 -15.26 19.94 -8.10
CA ILE A 279 -14.19 20.77 -7.51
C ILE A 279 -13.51 21.60 -8.59
N LEU A 280 -13.14 20.97 -9.72
CA LEU A 280 -12.51 21.70 -10.82
C LEU A 280 -13.42 22.82 -11.37
N ARG A 281 -14.73 22.58 -11.47
CA ARG A 281 -15.71 23.60 -11.87
C ARG A 281 -15.61 24.85 -11.00
N GLU A 282 -15.62 24.70 -9.68
CA GLU A 282 -15.51 25.85 -8.76
C GLU A 282 -14.17 26.58 -8.96
N LEU A 283 -13.07 25.83 -9.15
CA LEU A 283 -11.75 26.40 -9.36
C LEU A 283 -11.61 27.12 -10.72
N LEU A 284 -12.30 26.66 -11.77
CA LEU A 284 -12.37 27.36 -13.06
C LEU A 284 -13.08 28.72 -12.90
N LEU A 285 -14.22 28.74 -12.21
CA LEU A 285 -14.97 29.97 -11.92
C LEU A 285 -14.13 30.94 -11.07
N GLN A 286 -13.44 30.44 -10.05
CA GLN A 286 -12.53 31.22 -9.21
C GLN A 286 -11.38 31.84 -10.00
N ASN A 287 -10.89 31.16 -11.04
CA ASN A 287 -9.87 31.68 -11.96
C ASN A 287 -10.44 32.56 -13.09
N GLY A 288 -11.71 32.96 -13.01
CA GLY A 288 -12.34 33.89 -13.96
C GLY A 288 -12.76 33.25 -15.29
N ILE A 289 -12.73 31.92 -15.41
CA ILE A 289 -13.19 31.20 -16.60
C ILE A 289 -14.70 31.03 -16.51
N LYS A 290 -15.44 31.64 -17.43
CA LYS A 290 -16.91 31.54 -17.48
C LYS A 290 -17.32 30.11 -17.87
N PHE A 291 -18.22 29.51 -17.09
CA PHE A 291 -18.76 28.18 -17.34
C PHE A 291 -20.20 28.07 -16.85
N ASN A 292 -21.11 27.68 -17.75
CA ASN A 292 -22.54 27.47 -17.46
C ASN A 292 -23.01 26.05 -17.77
N GLY A 293 -22.11 25.17 -18.22
CA GLY A 293 -22.43 23.79 -18.56
C GLY A 293 -22.63 22.89 -17.34
N SER A 294 -22.89 21.62 -17.61
CA SER A 294 -22.97 20.57 -16.59
C SER A 294 -21.63 19.86 -16.40
N VAL A 295 -21.42 19.28 -15.23
CA VAL A 295 -20.31 18.35 -14.96
C VAL A 295 -20.87 16.93 -14.98
N GLN A 296 -20.29 16.07 -15.81
CA GLN A 296 -20.72 14.68 -15.93
C GLN A 296 -19.57 13.79 -16.38
N ARG A 297 -19.72 12.48 -16.22
CA ARG A 297 -18.76 11.50 -16.76
C ARG A 297 -18.83 11.50 -18.30
N GLY A 298 -17.69 11.40 -18.98
CA GLY A 298 -17.67 11.34 -20.45
C GLY A 298 -16.28 11.06 -21.02
N LEU A 299 -16.23 10.30 -22.11
CA LEU A 299 -14.99 9.92 -22.78
C LEU A 299 -14.44 11.09 -23.61
N SER A 300 -13.14 11.37 -23.48
CA SER A 300 -12.45 12.36 -24.30
C SER A 300 -12.30 11.91 -25.76
N PRO A 301 -12.37 12.83 -26.74
CA PRO A 301 -12.25 12.47 -28.15
C PRO A 301 -10.82 12.04 -28.47
N ALA A 302 -10.68 11.09 -29.40
CA ALA A 302 -9.37 10.55 -29.80
C ALA A 302 -8.39 11.61 -30.36
N LYS A 303 -8.92 12.73 -30.89
CA LYS A 303 -8.15 13.85 -31.44
C LYS A 303 -8.23 15.10 -30.56
N ALA A 304 -8.17 14.93 -29.24
CA ALA A 304 -8.12 16.05 -28.30
C ALA A 304 -6.74 16.74 -28.29
N VAL A 305 -6.72 18.04 -28.01
CA VAL A 305 -5.49 18.80 -27.71
C VAL A 305 -5.37 19.01 -26.21
N THR A 306 -4.16 18.81 -25.68
CA THR A 306 -3.87 19.06 -24.27
C THR A 306 -3.68 20.54 -24.00
N LEU A 307 -4.51 21.09 -23.13
CA LEU A 307 -4.46 22.48 -22.71
C LEU A 307 -3.62 22.64 -21.45
N ALA A 308 -3.77 21.74 -20.48
CA ALA A 308 -2.98 21.68 -19.24
C ALA A 308 -2.71 20.22 -18.85
N GLU A 309 -1.57 19.96 -18.21
CA GLU A 309 -1.18 18.63 -17.74
C GLU A 309 -0.46 18.73 -16.39
N LEU A 310 -0.86 17.86 -15.46
CA LEU A 310 -0.19 17.57 -14.21
C LEU A 310 0.50 16.21 -14.35
N ARG A 311 1.78 16.14 -13.95
CA ARG A 311 2.56 14.89 -13.90
C ARG A 311 2.98 14.62 -12.46
N ALA A 312 2.46 13.55 -11.88
CA ALA A 312 2.79 13.09 -10.54
C ALA A 312 3.81 11.94 -10.63
N PRO A 313 5.02 12.07 -10.06
CA PRO A 313 6.00 10.98 -10.05
C PRO A 313 5.52 9.76 -9.26
N LEU A 314 5.90 8.55 -9.67
CA LEU A 314 5.52 7.29 -9.01
C LEU A 314 6.08 7.17 -7.59
N MET A 315 7.30 7.67 -7.35
CA MET A 315 7.99 7.45 -6.07
C MET A 315 7.27 8.05 -4.84
N PRO A 316 6.80 9.31 -4.86
CA PRO A 316 5.95 9.84 -3.78
C PRO A 316 4.71 8.98 -3.49
N LEU A 317 4.04 8.48 -4.54
CA LEU A 317 2.89 7.58 -4.39
C LEU A 317 3.29 6.27 -3.70
N LEU A 318 4.39 5.63 -4.12
CA LEU A 318 4.86 4.40 -3.48
C LEU A 318 5.26 4.62 -2.01
N ILE A 319 5.85 5.78 -1.70
CA ILE A 319 6.17 6.19 -0.33
C ILE A 319 4.86 6.33 0.46
N ASN A 320 3.87 7.07 -0.05
CA ASN A 320 2.58 7.25 0.60
C ASN A 320 1.91 5.89 0.87
N LEU A 321 1.75 5.08 -0.18
CA LEU A 321 1.18 3.74 -0.17
C LEU A 321 1.80 2.84 0.91
N ASN A 322 3.12 2.84 1.09
CA ASN A 322 3.79 1.98 2.06
C ASN A 322 3.91 2.60 3.45
N LYS A 323 4.20 3.91 3.57
CA LYS A 323 4.42 4.61 4.85
C LYS A 323 3.13 4.79 5.64
N ILE A 324 2.06 5.28 5.01
CA ILE A 324 0.75 5.46 5.67
C ILE A 324 -0.19 4.29 5.43
N SER A 325 0.20 3.33 4.58
CA SER A 325 -0.57 2.12 4.27
C SER A 325 -1.85 2.38 3.49
N ASP A 326 -1.85 3.36 2.59
CA ASP A 326 -3.04 3.82 1.89
C ASP A 326 -3.65 2.75 0.96
N ASN A 327 -4.94 2.44 1.18
CA ASN A 327 -5.64 1.39 0.45
C ASN A 327 -6.00 1.84 -0.97
N LEU A 328 -6.51 3.06 -1.12
CA LEU A 328 -6.92 3.60 -2.41
C LEU A 328 -5.75 3.63 -3.38
N SER A 329 -4.59 4.14 -2.96
CA SER A 329 -3.36 4.16 -3.75
C SER A 329 -2.96 2.76 -4.23
N ALA A 330 -3.09 1.74 -3.38
CA ALA A 330 -2.75 0.38 -3.78
C ALA A 330 -3.69 -0.18 -4.85
N GLU A 331 -5.00 0.10 -4.76
CA GLU A 331 -5.98 -0.37 -5.74
C GLU A 331 -5.90 0.42 -7.05
N LEU A 332 -5.69 1.74 -6.99
CA LEU A 332 -5.50 2.54 -8.20
C LEU A 332 -4.19 2.15 -8.89
N LEU A 333 -3.08 2.01 -8.15
CA LEU A 333 -1.80 1.59 -8.70
C LEU A 333 -1.87 0.20 -9.34
N LEU A 334 -2.62 -0.72 -8.74
CA LEU A 334 -2.89 -2.04 -9.33
C LEU A 334 -3.53 -1.89 -10.72
N LYS A 335 -4.55 -1.02 -10.84
CA LYS A 335 -5.22 -0.76 -12.13
C LYS A 335 -4.34 0.04 -13.10
N VAL A 336 -3.45 0.92 -12.63
CA VAL A 336 -2.44 1.60 -13.48
C VAL A 336 -1.51 0.56 -14.09
N VAL A 337 -0.93 -0.32 -13.26
CA VAL A 337 -0.07 -1.41 -13.73
C VAL A 337 -0.81 -2.28 -14.75
N ALA A 338 -2.09 -2.59 -14.51
CA ALA A 338 -2.93 -3.32 -15.45
C ALA A 338 -3.09 -2.58 -16.80
N ALA A 339 -3.41 -1.29 -16.77
CA ALA A 339 -3.60 -0.48 -17.97
C ALA A 339 -2.32 -0.41 -18.82
N GLU A 340 -1.16 -0.23 -18.18
CA GLU A 340 0.15 -0.09 -18.85
C GLU A 340 0.73 -1.42 -19.33
N ARG A 341 0.47 -2.53 -18.63
CA ARG A 341 1.09 -3.83 -18.92
C ARG A 341 0.15 -4.88 -19.51
N ALA A 342 -1.16 -4.66 -19.44
CA ALA A 342 -2.19 -5.57 -19.96
C ALA A 342 -3.30 -4.84 -20.75
N GLY A 343 -3.12 -3.55 -21.05
CA GLY A 343 -4.00 -2.75 -21.90
C GLY A 343 -5.24 -2.21 -21.19
N ARG A 344 -5.76 -1.09 -21.71
CA ARG A 344 -6.95 -0.40 -21.17
C ARG A 344 -8.26 -1.13 -21.52
N PRO A 345 -9.31 -0.98 -20.69
CA PRO A 345 -9.27 -0.38 -19.35
C PRO A 345 -8.42 -1.24 -18.39
N GLY A 346 -7.75 -0.55 -17.45
CA GLY A 346 -7.08 -1.21 -16.33
C GLY A 346 -8.11 -1.78 -15.35
N THR A 347 -7.98 -3.08 -15.05
CA THR A 347 -8.89 -3.79 -14.16
C THR A 347 -8.11 -4.43 -13.01
N GLY A 348 -8.78 -4.66 -11.87
CA GLY A 348 -8.15 -5.35 -10.73
C GLY A 348 -7.70 -6.76 -11.12
N GLU A 349 -8.51 -7.48 -11.91
CA GLU A 349 -8.19 -8.82 -12.41
C GLU A 349 -6.93 -8.83 -13.30
N LYS A 350 -6.86 -7.95 -14.30
CA LYS A 350 -5.65 -7.81 -15.14
C LYS A 350 -4.43 -7.43 -14.30
N GLY A 351 -4.62 -6.56 -13.30
CA GLY A 351 -3.56 -6.18 -12.36
C GLY A 351 -3.04 -7.40 -11.59
N MET A 352 -3.93 -8.22 -11.03
CA MET A 352 -3.56 -9.47 -10.35
C MET A 352 -2.82 -10.43 -11.28
N GLN A 353 -3.23 -10.54 -12.55
CA GLN A 353 -2.49 -11.34 -13.54
C GLN A 353 -1.07 -10.80 -13.79
N VAL A 354 -0.89 -9.48 -13.85
CA VAL A 354 0.44 -8.85 -13.98
C VAL A 354 1.28 -9.13 -12.73
N ILE A 355 0.73 -8.97 -11.53
CA ILE A 355 1.42 -9.30 -10.27
C ILE A 355 1.84 -10.76 -10.26
N ARG A 356 0.95 -11.70 -10.61
CA ARG A 356 1.30 -13.14 -10.65
C ARG A 356 2.47 -13.40 -11.61
N ARG A 357 2.45 -12.83 -12.83
CA ARG A 357 3.58 -12.98 -13.78
C ARG A 357 4.89 -12.44 -13.21
N PHE A 358 4.86 -11.29 -12.53
CA PHE A 358 6.04 -10.74 -11.87
C PHE A 358 6.52 -11.64 -10.72
N LEU A 359 5.61 -12.11 -9.86
CA LEU A 359 5.94 -13.01 -8.76
C LEU A 359 6.58 -14.31 -9.25
N SER A 360 6.06 -14.92 -10.32
CA SER A 360 6.69 -16.11 -10.92
C SER A 360 8.14 -15.83 -11.36
N SER A 361 8.42 -14.63 -11.91
CA SER A 361 9.80 -14.23 -12.26
C SER A 361 10.70 -14.04 -11.02
N ALA A 362 10.12 -13.78 -9.85
CA ALA A 362 10.78 -13.73 -8.55
C ALA A 362 10.83 -15.11 -7.84
N GLN A 363 10.55 -16.20 -8.57
CA GLN A 363 10.52 -17.59 -8.06
C GLN A 363 9.46 -17.83 -6.96
N VAL A 364 8.43 -16.99 -6.91
CA VAL A 364 7.26 -17.18 -6.04
C VAL A 364 6.31 -18.18 -6.68
N ASP A 365 5.84 -19.18 -5.91
CA ASP A 365 4.85 -20.15 -6.40
C ASP A 365 3.45 -19.55 -6.39
N THR A 366 3.04 -19.03 -7.54
CA THR A 366 1.74 -18.37 -7.69
C THR A 366 0.54 -19.31 -7.76
N ASN A 367 0.75 -20.63 -7.86
CA ASN A 367 -0.34 -21.60 -7.87
C ASN A 367 -0.83 -21.93 -6.45
N ALA A 368 0.04 -21.71 -5.45
CA ALA A 368 -0.24 -21.99 -4.06
C ALA A 368 -0.86 -20.81 -3.30
N LEU A 369 -1.16 -19.69 -3.96
CA LEU A 369 -1.63 -18.45 -3.33
C LEU A 369 -2.87 -17.86 -4.00
N ASN A 370 -3.68 -17.18 -3.19
CA ASN A 370 -4.85 -16.44 -3.67
C ASN A 370 -4.62 -14.93 -3.51
N LEU A 371 -4.71 -14.19 -4.60
CA LEU A 371 -4.56 -12.73 -4.62
C LEU A 371 -5.82 -12.16 -5.28
N ALA A 372 -6.53 -11.31 -4.55
CA ALA A 372 -7.83 -10.78 -4.93
C ALA A 372 -7.81 -9.26 -5.10
N ASP A 373 -6.94 -8.55 -4.40
CA ASP A 373 -6.83 -7.10 -4.46
C ASP A 373 -5.37 -6.60 -4.28
N GLY A 374 -5.15 -5.29 -4.46
CA GLY A 374 -3.83 -4.67 -4.36
C GLY A 374 -3.47 -4.20 -2.95
N SER A 375 -4.48 -3.92 -2.12
CA SER A 375 -4.34 -3.29 -0.80
C SER A 375 -4.18 -4.28 0.34
N GLY A 376 -4.70 -5.50 0.19
CA GLY A 376 -4.74 -6.50 1.23
C GLY A 376 -5.95 -6.42 2.15
N VAL A 377 -6.94 -5.59 1.83
CA VAL A 377 -8.20 -5.48 2.58
C VAL A 377 -9.06 -6.73 2.38
N SER A 378 -9.03 -7.29 1.18
CA SER A 378 -9.79 -8.49 0.83
C SER A 378 -9.45 -9.67 1.74
N ARG A 379 -10.51 -10.28 2.29
CA ARG A 379 -10.42 -11.53 3.04
C ARG A 379 -10.11 -12.73 2.15
N TYR A 380 -10.13 -12.58 0.84
CA TYR A 380 -9.75 -13.65 -0.09
C TYR A 380 -8.24 -13.76 -0.28
N ASN A 381 -7.47 -12.73 0.05
CA ASN A 381 -6.01 -12.80 -0.06
C ASN A 381 -5.45 -13.86 0.90
N LEU A 382 -4.63 -14.75 0.36
CA LEU A 382 -3.91 -15.81 1.05
C LEU A 382 -2.51 -15.94 0.45
N ILE A 383 -1.48 -15.72 1.28
CA ILE A 383 -0.07 -15.85 0.93
C ILE A 383 0.71 -16.42 2.11
N THR A 384 1.86 -17.04 1.86
CA THR A 384 2.69 -17.59 2.91
C THR A 384 3.82 -16.62 3.32
N PRO A 385 4.35 -16.72 4.55
CA PRO A 385 5.57 -16.00 4.94
C PRO A 385 6.75 -16.26 4.01
N ASP A 386 6.89 -17.49 3.51
CA ASP A 386 7.97 -17.89 2.60
C ASP A 386 7.88 -17.15 1.26
N GLU A 387 6.69 -17.02 0.67
CA GLU A 387 6.49 -16.29 -0.59
C GLU A 387 6.74 -14.78 -0.44
N ILE A 388 6.39 -14.18 0.70
CA ILE A 388 6.76 -12.78 0.99
C ILE A 388 8.28 -12.63 1.09
N VAL A 389 8.97 -13.56 1.76
CA VAL A 389 10.44 -13.52 1.87
C VAL A 389 11.10 -13.70 0.50
N LYS A 390 10.59 -14.55 -0.38
CA LYS A 390 11.09 -14.68 -1.77
C LYS A 390 10.95 -13.38 -2.56
N LEU A 391 9.78 -12.74 -2.51
CA LEU A 391 9.57 -11.43 -3.13
C LEU A 391 10.57 -10.39 -2.61
N LEU A 392 10.68 -10.25 -1.28
CA LEU A 392 11.60 -9.29 -0.67
C LEU A 392 13.07 -9.62 -1.01
N THR A 393 13.44 -10.90 -1.05
CA THR A 393 14.78 -11.31 -1.49
C THR A 393 15.05 -10.92 -2.94
N ALA A 394 14.08 -11.05 -3.83
CA ALA A 394 14.20 -10.64 -5.22
C ALA A 394 14.35 -9.12 -5.36
N MET A 395 13.53 -8.34 -4.63
CA MET A 395 13.65 -6.88 -4.60
C MET A 395 14.95 -6.40 -3.99
N TRP A 396 15.46 -7.10 -2.97
CA TRP A 396 16.81 -6.85 -2.47
C TRP A 396 17.81 -7.11 -3.58
N LYS A 397 17.86 -8.29 -4.20
CA LYS A 397 18.88 -8.61 -5.22
C LYS A 397 18.85 -7.71 -6.47
N ASP A 398 17.77 -7.00 -6.74
CA ASP A 398 17.64 -6.10 -7.87
C ASP A 398 18.22 -4.69 -7.61
N PHE A 399 19.50 -4.52 -7.93
CA PHE A 399 20.20 -3.24 -7.74
C PHE A 399 19.61 -2.06 -8.52
N ALA A 400 18.77 -2.28 -9.52
CA ALA A 400 18.16 -1.21 -10.30
C ALA A 400 16.99 -0.53 -9.56
N VAL A 401 16.41 -1.18 -8.55
CA VAL A 401 15.23 -0.67 -7.81
C VAL A 401 15.31 -0.89 -6.29
N ARG A 402 16.35 -1.56 -5.78
CA ARG A 402 16.51 -1.90 -4.35
C ARG A 402 16.35 -0.68 -3.45
N ASN A 403 17.07 0.40 -3.76
CA ASN A 403 17.14 1.57 -2.90
C ASN A 403 15.82 2.32 -2.87
N GLU A 404 15.20 2.46 -4.04
CA GLU A 404 13.89 3.05 -4.23
C GLU A 404 12.83 2.25 -3.47
N PHE A 405 12.82 0.92 -3.60
CA PHE A 405 11.89 0.07 -2.87
C PHE A 405 12.08 0.20 -1.35
N LEU A 406 13.32 0.12 -0.87
CA LEU A 406 13.65 0.22 0.55
C LEU A 406 13.23 1.58 1.16
N ALA A 407 13.35 2.67 0.39
CA ALA A 407 12.95 4.01 0.81
C ALA A 407 11.43 4.14 1.06
N THR A 408 10.61 3.30 0.40
CA THR A 408 9.16 3.31 0.60
C THR A 408 8.73 2.69 1.93
N LEU A 409 9.54 1.80 2.53
CA LEU A 409 9.14 1.02 3.69
C LEU A 409 9.23 1.84 5.00
N PRO A 410 8.23 1.79 5.90
CA PRO A 410 8.31 2.40 7.23
C PRO A 410 9.58 2.01 8.00
N ILE A 411 10.18 2.97 8.70
CA ILE A 411 11.38 2.78 9.51
C ILE A 411 11.00 2.73 10.99
N ALA A 412 11.41 1.67 11.67
CA ALA A 412 11.16 1.43 13.09
C ALA A 412 11.53 2.64 13.96
N GLY A 413 10.54 3.18 14.68
CA GLY A 413 10.70 4.29 15.62
C GLY A 413 10.89 5.67 14.97
N ILE A 414 10.82 5.76 13.64
CA ILE A 414 11.09 7.00 12.89
C ILE A 414 9.84 7.49 12.15
N ASP A 415 9.25 6.67 11.27
CA ASP A 415 8.19 7.15 10.38
C ASP A 415 7.09 6.11 10.06
N GLY A 416 6.07 6.57 9.37
CA GLY A 416 4.93 5.77 8.92
C GLY A 416 4.25 5.00 10.07
N THR A 417 3.73 3.82 9.73
CA THR A 417 3.06 2.93 10.69
C THR A 417 3.99 2.32 11.75
N LEU A 418 5.30 2.54 11.66
CA LEU A 418 6.29 2.11 12.66
C LEU A 418 6.85 3.26 13.51
N SER A 419 6.42 4.50 13.29
CA SER A 419 6.91 5.71 13.97
C SER A 419 6.90 5.64 15.50
N ASN A 420 6.01 4.85 16.10
CA ASN A 420 5.91 4.67 17.55
C ASN A 420 6.27 3.25 18.04
N ARG A 421 6.75 2.38 17.15
CA ARG A 421 7.13 0.99 17.48
C ARG A 421 8.64 0.85 17.60
N MET A 422 9.10 -0.08 18.43
CA MET A 422 10.51 -0.45 18.58
C MET A 422 11.48 0.68 19.00
N LYS A 423 10.99 1.79 19.57
CA LYS A 423 11.84 2.85 20.14
C LYS A 423 12.66 2.32 21.32
N GLY A 424 13.93 2.73 21.41
CA GLY A 424 14.88 2.31 22.43
C GLY A 424 15.38 0.87 22.28
N THR A 425 15.12 0.23 21.13
CA THR A 425 15.56 -1.15 20.85
C THR A 425 16.62 -1.18 19.75
N ALA A 426 17.27 -2.34 19.56
CA ALA A 426 18.22 -2.56 18.47
C ALA A 426 17.61 -2.41 17.06
N ALA A 427 16.27 -2.42 16.93
CA ALA A 427 15.61 -2.26 15.63
C ALA A 427 15.39 -0.78 15.24
N GLN A 428 15.45 0.16 16.19
CA GLN A 428 15.15 1.58 15.93
C GLN A 428 16.10 2.14 14.86
N GLY A 429 15.53 2.75 13.82
CA GLY A 429 16.28 3.36 12.71
C GLY A 429 16.97 2.35 11.78
N ILE A 430 16.81 1.05 12.00
CA ILE A 430 17.49 -0.02 11.25
C ILE A 430 16.49 -0.94 10.55
N LEU A 431 15.38 -1.28 11.21
CA LEU A 431 14.36 -2.15 10.64
C LEU A 431 13.43 -1.34 9.73
N HIS A 432 13.34 -1.77 8.47
CA HIS A 432 12.47 -1.21 7.43
C HIS A 432 11.41 -2.24 7.06
N ALA A 433 10.14 -2.01 7.40
CA ALA A 433 9.11 -3.02 7.19
C ALA A 433 7.71 -2.46 6.96
N LYS A 434 6.94 -3.19 6.15
CA LYS A 434 5.51 -2.95 5.97
C LYS A 434 4.72 -3.67 7.06
N THR A 435 3.81 -2.94 7.68
CA THR A 435 2.80 -3.48 8.60
C THR A 435 1.53 -3.88 7.86
N GLY A 436 0.77 -4.84 8.40
CA GLY A 436 -0.61 -5.10 8.03
C GLY A 436 -1.49 -5.39 9.24
N SER A 437 -2.76 -4.99 9.18
CA SER A 437 -3.75 -5.27 10.22
C SER A 437 -5.16 -5.37 9.63
N LEU A 438 -5.89 -6.39 10.08
CA LEU A 438 -7.34 -6.54 9.94
C LEU A 438 -7.86 -7.14 11.26
N SER A 439 -9.18 -7.24 11.45
CA SER A 439 -9.72 -8.00 12.58
C SER A 439 -9.17 -9.42 12.59
N GLY A 440 -8.50 -9.79 13.68
CA GLY A 440 -7.84 -11.09 13.88
C GLY A 440 -6.58 -11.34 13.04
N VAL A 441 -6.00 -10.31 12.40
CA VAL A 441 -4.81 -10.44 11.55
C VAL A 441 -3.81 -9.33 11.87
N SER A 442 -2.53 -9.68 12.05
CA SER A 442 -1.43 -8.73 12.12
C SER A 442 -0.20 -9.27 11.41
N SER A 443 0.44 -8.44 10.59
CA SER A 443 1.62 -8.81 9.83
C SER A 443 2.70 -7.73 9.87
N LEU A 444 3.95 -8.14 9.77
CA LEU A 444 5.14 -7.29 9.66
C LEU A 444 6.19 -8.02 8.81
N SER A 445 6.55 -7.45 7.66
CA SER A 445 7.54 -8.05 6.76
C SER A 445 8.44 -6.96 6.17
N GLY A 446 9.73 -7.27 6.02
CA GLY A 446 10.70 -6.30 5.54
C GLY A 446 12.13 -6.76 5.76
N TYR A 447 12.99 -5.78 6.01
CA TYR A 447 14.42 -5.95 6.17
C TYR A 447 14.89 -5.40 7.51
N THR A 448 15.99 -5.92 8.01
CA THR A 448 16.78 -5.30 9.06
C THR A 448 18.24 -5.63 8.86
N THR A 449 19.11 -4.96 9.62
CA THR A 449 20.53 -5.28 9.70
C THR A 449 20.84 -5.72 11.14
N THR A 450 21.59 -6.79 11.30
CA THR A 450 22.01 -7.28 12.63
C THR A 450 23.07 -6.35 13.24
N ALA A 451 23.41 -6.56 14.51
CA ALA A 451 24.41 -5.77 15.20
C ALA A 451 25.85 -5.99 14.67
N GLU A 452 26.03 -6.86 13.69
CA GLU A 452 27.30 -7.14 12.99
C GLU A 452 27.26 -6.81 11.49
N GLY A 453 26.17 -6.21 11.00
CA GLY A 453 26.04 -5.84 9.59
C GLY A 453 25.46 -6.93 8.69
N GLU A 454 24.99 -8.06 9.25
CA GLU A 454 24.31 -9.07 8.45
C GLU A 454 22.91 -8.56 8.05
N GLU A 455 22.51 -8.78 6.80
CA GLU A 455 21.31 -8.21 6.20
C GLU A 455 20.24 -9.30 6.23
N ILE A 456 19.15 -9.02 6.91
CA ILE A 456 18.12 -10.00 7.20
C ILE A 456 16.85 -9.59 6.48
N VAL A 457 16.23 -10.56 5.81
CA VAL A 457 14.87 -10.45 5.30
C VAL A 457 13.94 -11.29 6.17
N PHE A 458 12.75 -10.79 6.44
CA PHE A 458 11.80 -11.50 7.28
C PHE A 458 10.35 -11.28 6.88
N SER A 459 9.51 -12.23 7.29
CA SER A 459 8.06 -12.11 7.26
C SER A 459 7.46 -12.71 8.52
N MET A 460 6.61 -11.95 9.21
CA MET A 460 5.86 -12.37 10.39
C MET A 460 4.37 -12.13 10.14
N MET A 461 3.57 -13.18 10.23
CA MET A 461 2.13 -13.15 10.00
C MET A 461 1.44 -13.87 11.17
N MET A 462 0.61 -13.17 11.91
CA MET A 462 -0.03 -13.69 13.13
C MET A 462 -1.55 -13.53 13.00
N GLN A 463 -2.28 -14.64 13.11
CA GLN A 463 -3.73 -14.66 12.83
C GLN A 463 -4.54 -15.42 13.88
N HIS A 464 -5.87 -15.25 13.80
CA HIS A 464 -6.88 -15.90 14.64
C HIS A 464 -6.92 -15.41 16.09
N PHE A 465 -6.21 -14.33 16.42
CA PHE A 465 -6.38 -13.67 17.72
C PHE A 465 -7.73 -12.93 17.79
N ILE A 466 -8.25 -12.78 19.01
CA ILE A 466 -9.48 -12.05 19.29
C ILE A 466 -9.11 -10.73 19.96
N GLY A 467 -9.81 -9.65 19.60
CA GLY A 467 -9.64 -8.34 20.23
C GLY A 467 -8.43 -7.56 19.70
N SER A 468 -7.75 -6.83 20.58
CA SER A 468 -6.71 -5.88 20.21
C SER A 468 -5.46 -6.54 19.62
N SER A 469 -4.95 -5.99 18.53
CA SER A 469 -3.66 -6.40 17.94
C SER A 469 -2.43 -5.90 18.71
N SER A 470 -2.61 -5.13 19.79
CA SER A 470 -1.50 -4.53 20.54
C SER A 470 -0.53 -5.58 21.11
N GLY A 471 -1.03 -6.65 21.73
CA GLY A 471 -0.19 -7.74 22.24
C GLY A 471 0.58 -8.45 21.13
N VAL A 472 -0.10 -8.74 20.02
CA VAL A 472 0.47 -9.38 18.84
C VAL A 472 1.57 -8.52 18.20
N ARG A 473 1.35 -7.21 18.09
CA ARG A 473 2.35 -6.25 17.61
C ARG A 473 3.57 -6.17 18.54
N ARG A 474 3.40 -6.28 19.85
CA ARG A 474 4.53 -6.36 20.80
C ARG A 474 5.38 -7.60 20.54
N VAL A 475 4.78 -8.75 20.26
CA VAL A 475 5.53 -9.97 19.91
C VAL A 475 6.34 -9.75 18.62
N GLN A 476 5.74 -9.15 17.58
CA GLN A 476 6.47 -8.79 16.35
C GLN A 476 7.64 -7.83 16.65
N ASP A 477 7.42 -6.82 17.50
CA ASP A 477 8.44 -5.84 17.88
C ASP A 477 9.61 -6.48 18.66
N GLN A 478 9.31 -7.42 19.56
CA GLN A 478 10.31 -8.19 20.29
C GLN A 478 11.15 -9.06 19.35
N ILE A 479 10.52 -9.77 18.42
CA ILE A 479 11.26 -10.55 17.41
C ILE A 479 12.10 -9.60 16.54
N GLY A 480 11.54 -8.47 16.09
CA GLY A 480 12.24 -7.44 15.32
C GLY A 480 13.49 -6.92 16.04
N ALA A 481 13.39 -6.66 17.34
CA ALA A 481 14.52 -6.26 18.19
C ALA A 481 15.55 -7.38 18.34
N GLU A 482 15.13 -8.63 18.55
CA GLU A 482 16.03 -9.79 18.66
C GLU A 482 16.84 -10.03 17.38
N ILE A 483 16.20 -9.96 16.21
CA ILE A 483 16.90 -10.16 14.93
C ILE A 483 17.85 -8.99 14.61
N SER A 484 17.47 -7.76 14.96
CA SER A 484 18.33 -6.58 14.73
C SER A 484 19.50 -6.53 15.72
N GLY A 485 19.30 -7.02 16.95
CA GLY A 485 20.35 -7.17 17.96
C GLY A 485 21.21 -8.42 17.82
N PHE A 486 20.92 -9.30 16.85
CA PHE A 486 21.60 -10.57 16.68
C PHE A 486 23.10 -10.38 16.38
N ARG A 487 23.93 -11.29 16.89
CA ARG A 487 25.37 -11.36 16.68
C ARG A 487 25.76 -12.81 16.46
N ARG A 488 26.52 -13.09 15.41
CA ARG A 488 27.23 -14.36 15.27
C ARG A 488 28.51 -14.23 16.10
N ALA A 489 28.97 -15.29 16.73
CA ALA A 489 30.24 -15.18 17.44
C ALA A 489 31.33 -14.91 16.39
N ARG A 490 31.92 -13.71 16.36
CA ARG A 490 33.01 -13.32 15.42
C ARG A 490 33.85 -14.55 15.08
N ALA A 491 33.85 -14.94 13.81
CA ALA A 491 34.97 -15.71 13.27
C ALA A 491 36.19 -14.85 13.60
N ALA A 492 37.04 -15.32 14.51
CA ALA A 492 38.29 -14.65 14.78
C ALA A 492 39.01 -14.56 13.44
N ASN A 493 39.23 -13.34 12.97
CA ASN A 493 40.02 -13.12 11.78
C ASN A 493 41.30 -13.95 11.88
N ALA A 494 41.45 -14.89 10.95
CA ALA A 494 42.75 -15.45 10.62
C ALA A 494 43.58 -14.33 9.99
N SER A 495 44.09 -13.44 10.83
CA SER A 495 45.08 -12.44 10.48
C SER A 495 45.87 -12.08 11.73
N SER A 496 46.81 -12.95 12.10
CA SER A 496 48.13 -12.51 12.57
C SER A 496 49.13 -13.67 12.55
N LYS A 497 50.05 -13.53 11.58
CA LYS A 497 51.34 -14.21 11.36
C LYS A 497 51.34 -15.47 10.52
#